data_AF-A0A1E3LYM8-F1
#
_entry.id   AF-A0A1E3LYM8-F1
#
_cell.length_a   1.000
_cell.length_b   1.000
_cell.length_c   1.000
_cell.angle_alpha   90.00
_cell.angle_beta   90.00
_cell.angle_gamma   90.00
#
_symmetry.space_group_name_H-M   'P 1'
#
loop_
_entity.id
_entity.type
_entity.pdbx_description
1 polymer ?
#
loop_
_entity_poly.entity_id
_entity_poly.type
_entity_poly.pdbx_seq_one_letter_code
_entity_poly.pdbx_strand_id
1 'polypeptide(L)'
;MLATCHVMGSRSQTIDTAMRNPLQGDYRELGKMVPEKVAAFGKAGSVMANDWTAIHGEMLDQGRDLMSALFSWPPNAARMARIADRGSRLALEMSLAGGRAMAPVHAAVTANDRRLRRRH
;
A
#
# COMPACT_ATOMS: atom_id res chain seq x y z
N MET A 1 -7.09 13.79 4.03
CA MET A 1 -7.10 14.75 2.89
C MET A 1 -6.30 16.02 3.17
N LEU A 2 -6.40 16.63 4.37
CA LEU A 2 -5.71 17.90 4.68
C LEU A 2 -4.18 17.88 4.43
N ALA A 3 -3.49 16.82 4.83
CA ALA A 3 -2.04 16.68 4.60
C ALA A 3 -1.67 16.66 3.11
N THR A 4 -2.44 15.96 2.27
CA THR A 4 -2.21 15.90 0.82
C THR A 4 -2.33 17.27 0.18
N CYS A 5 -3.42 18.00 0.47
CA CYS A 5 -3.65 19.34 -0.08
C CYS A 5 -2.55 20.31 0.32
N HIS A 6 -2.12 20.28 1.59
CA HIS A 6 -1.04 21.14 2.07
C HIS A 6 0.30 20.80 1.40
N VAL A 7 0.68 19.51 1.34
CA VAL A 7 1.91 19.08 0.65
C VAL A 7 1.89 19.50 -0.82
N MET A 8 0.77 19.32 -1.51
CA MET A 8 0.64 19.75 -2.92
C MET A 8 0.79 21.26 -3.06
N GLY A 9 0.06 22.04 -2.27
CA GLY A 9 0.12 23.51 -2.31
C GLY A 9 1.52 24.06 -2.05
N SER A 10 2.17 23.60 -0.97
CA SER A 10 3.54 24.02 -0.62
C SER A 10 4.54 23.66 -1.72
N ARG A 11 4.45 22.46 -2.31
CA ARG A 11 5.35 22.03 -3.38
C ARG A 11 5.11 22.73 -4.70
N SER A 12 3.85 23.00 -5.04
CA SER A 12 3.50 23.81 -6.21
C SER A 12 4.11 25.21 -6.10
N GLN A 13 4.08 25.82 -4.92
CA GLN A 13 4.72 27.12 -4.69
C GLN A 13 6.26 27.05 -4.82
N THR A 14 6.89 26.00 -4.29
CA THR A 14 8.34 25.78 -4.46
C THR A 14 8.73 25.66 -5.94
N ILE A 15 7.95 24.91 -6.72
CA ILE A 15 8.18 24.74 -8.17
C ILE A 15 7.98 26.07 -8.90
N ASP A 16 6.87 26.77 -8.65
CA ASP A 16 6.59 28.06 -9.28
C ASP A 16 7.68 29.10 -8.98
N THR A 17 8.15 29.16 -7.74
CA THR A 17 9.25 30.06 -7.33
C THR A 17 10.53 29.77 -8.11
N ALA A 18 10.92 28.51 -8.24
CA ALA A 18 12.12 28.12 -8.99
C ALA A 18 11.98 28.35 -10.50
N MET A 19 10.76 28.21 -11.05
CA MET A 19 10.51 28.50 -12.47
C MET A 19 10.59 30.00 -12.79
N ARG A 20 10.06 30.86 -11.91
CA ARG A 20 10.09 32.32 -12.09
C ARG A 20 11.43 32.95 -11.73
N ASN A 21 12.10 32.41 -10.72
CA ASN A 21 13.41 32.88 -10.28
C ASN A 21 14.36 31.69 -10.04
N PRO A 22 15.00 31.18 -11.11
CA PRO A 22 15.87 30.02 -11.02
C PRO A 22 17.05 30.20 -10.07
N LEU A 23 17.54 31.42 -9.84
CA LEU A 23 18.68 31.66 -8.96
C LEU A 23 18.30 31.57 -7.46
N GLN A 24 17.00 31.60 -7.13
CA GLN A 24 16.50 31.59 -5.75
C GLN A 24 15.62 30.38 -5.42
N GLY A 25 15.55 29.37 -6.30
CA GLY A 25 14.76 28.17 -6.05
C GLY A 25 15.26 27.33 -4.86
N ASP A 26 14.36 26.74 -4.07
CA ASP A 26 14.71 25.72 -3.06
C ASP A 26 14.98 24.37 -3.76
N TYR A 27 16.13 24.27 -4.43
CA TYR A 27 16.57 23.05 -5.11
C TYR A 27 16.79 21.88 -4.16
N ARG A 28 17.02 22.15 -2.86
CA ARG A 28 17.11 21.12 -1.84
C ARG A 28 15.75 20.46 -1.61
N GLU A 29 14.65 21.20 -1.65
CA GLU A 29 13.31 20.61 -1.60
C GLU A 29 12.92 19.97 -2.93
N LEU A 30 13.19 20.62 -4.06
CA LEU A 30 12.91 20.06 -5.39
C LEU A 30 13.59 18.70 -5.59
N GLY A 31 14.86 18.59 -5.21
CA GLY A 31 15.63 17.35 -5.31
C GLY A 31 15.08 16.21 -4.43
N LYS A 32 14.26 16.49 -3.42
CA LYS A 32 13.63 15.45 -2.58
C LYS A 32 12.31 14.93 -3.15
N MET A 33 11.61 15.73 -3.96
CA MET A 33 10.22 15.43 -4.31
C MET A 33 10.05 14.10 -5.07
N VAL A 34 10.95 13.82 -6.02
CA VAL A 34 10.92 12.59 -6.81
C VAL A 34 11.43 11.39 -6.02
N PRO A 35 12.62 11.43 -5.38
CA PRO A 35 13.10 10.31 -4.57
C PRO A 35 12.13 9.88 -3.47
N GLU A 36 11.46 10.82 -2.80
CA GLU A 36 10.45 10.49 -1.79
C GLU A 36 9.23 9.76 -2.37
N LYS A 37 8.76 10.15 -3.57
CA LYS A 37 7.69 9.43 -4.26
C LYS A 37 8.15 8.02 -4.62
N VAL A 38 9.32 7.88 -5.25
CA VAL A 38 9.88 6.57 -5.62
C VAL A 38 10.04 5.67 -4.39
N ALA A 39 10.56 6.19 -3.28
CA ALA A 39 10.73 5.43 -2.05
C ALA A 39 9.38 4.99 -1.45
N ALA A 40 8.36 5.86 -1.45
CA ALA A 40 7.03 5.52 -0.93
C ALA A 40 6.33 4.48 -1.79
N PHE A 41 6.36 4.64 -3.13
CA PHE A 41 5.77 3.69 -4.07
C PHE A 41 6.55 2.37 -4.13
N GLY A 42 7.87 2.37 -3.97
CA GLY A 42 8.67 1.16 -3.85
C GLY A 42 8.29 0.33 -2.62
N LYS A 43 8.10 0.99 -1.47
CA LYS A 43 7.60 0.32 -0.25
C LYS A 43 6.19 -0.23 -0.45
N ALA A 44 5.28 0.56 -1.04
CA ALA A 44 3.93 0.10 -1.38
C ALA A 44 3.95 -1.13 -2.29
N GLY A 45 4.80 -1.11 -3.32
CA GLY A 45 4.99 -2.23 -4.24
C GLY A 45 5.52 -3.49 -3.54
N SER A 46 6.46 -3.34 -2.61
CA SER A 46 6.97 -4.47 -1.82
C SER A 46 5.89 -5.10 -0.92
N VAL A 47 5.02 -4.28 -0.30
CA VAL A 47 3.88 -4.77 0.48
C VAL A 47 2.90 -5.52 -0.42
N MET A 48 2.58 -4.95 -1.58
CA MET A 48 1.68 -5.58 -2.53
C MET A 48 2.24 -6.92 -3.05
N ALA A 49 3.53 -7.00 -3.34
CA ALA A 49 4.17 -8.23 -3.77
C ALA A 49 4.11 -9.32 -2.68
N ASN A 50 4.39 -8.95 -1.42
CA ASN A 50 4.31 -9.88 -0.29
C ASN A 50 2.87 -10.38 -0.11
N ASP A 51 1.90 -9.48 -0.05
CA ASP A 51 0.47 -9.83 0.07
C ASP A 51 0.02 -10.72 -1.08
N TRP A 52 0.43 -10.41 -2.31
CA TRP A 52 0.11 -11.21 -3.49
C TRP A 52 0.62 -12.65 -3.37
N THR A 53 1.88 -12.83 -2.95
CA THR A 53 2.46 -14.16 -2.77
C THR A 53 1.78 -14.95 -1.64
N ALA A 54 1.42 -14.28 -0.54
CA ALA A 54 0.68 -14.90 0.56
C ALA A 54 -0.71 -15.36 0.14
N ILE A 55 -1.48 -14.47 -0.52
CA ILE A 55 -2.82 -14.77 -1.06
C ILE A 55 -2.76 -15.93 -2.06
N HIS A 56 -1.77 -15.94 -2.95
CA HIS A 56 -1.59 -17.05 -3.90
C HIS A 56 -1.35 -18.39 -3.20
N GLY A 57 -0.50 -18.41 -2.17
CA GLY A 57 -0.25 -19.61 -1.37
C GLY A 57 -1.52 -20.13 -0.69
N GLU A 58 -2.26 -19.22 -0.04
CA GLU A 58 -3.52 -19.58 0.62
C GLU A 58 -4.58 -20.09 -0.38
N MET A 59 -4.65 -19.49 -1.58
CA MET A 59 -5.59 -19.91 -2.62
C MET A 59 -5.27 -21.31 -3.15
N LEU A 60 -3.99 -21.65 -3.33
CA LEU A 60 -3.57 -23.00 -3.72
C LEU A 60 -3.91 -24.04 -2.65
N ASP A 61 -3.68 -23.71 -1.38
CA ASP A 61 -4.01 -24.60 -0.28
C ASP A 61 -5.54 -24.76 -0.11
N GLN A 62 -6.32 -23.70 -0.30
CA GLN A 62 -7.77 -23.78 -0.34
C GLN A 62 -8.27 -24.66 -1.50
N GLY A 63 -7.63 -24.56 -2.68
CA GLY A 63 -7.90 -25.44 -3.81
C GLY A 63 -7.62 -26.91 -3.51
N ARG A 64 -6.50 -27.20 -2.84
CA ARG A 64 -6.17 -28.57 -2.38
C ARG A 64 -7.21 -29.09 -1.40
N ASP A 65 -7.64 -28.28 -0.43
CA ASP A 65 -8.65 -28.68 0.55
C ASP A 65 -9.99 -28.98 -0.13
N LEU A 66 -10.43 -28.12 -1.06
CA LEU A 66 -11.65 -28.32 -1.85
C LEU A 66 -11.59 -29.60 -2.69
N MET A 67 -10.48 -29.82 -3.40
CA MET A 67 -10.28 -31.03 -4.20
C MET A 67 -10.28 -32.28 -3.31
N SER A 68 -9.59 -32.23 -2.17
CA SER A 68 -9.60 -33.34 -1.23
C SER A 68 -11.01 -33.64 -0.71
N ALA A 69 -11.82 -32.61 -0.45
CA ALA A 69 -13.20 -32.75 0.02
C ALA A 69 -14.12 -33.37 -1.05
N LEU A 70 -13.94 -33.01 -2.32
CA LEU A 70 -14.68 -33.58 -3.45
C LEU A 70 -14.44 -35.08 -3.62
N PHE A 71 -13.20 -35.56 -3.39
CA PHE A 71 -12.81 -36.95 -3.60
C PHE A 71 -12.80 -37.81 -2.32
N SER A 72 -13.31 -37.30 -1.20
CA SER A 72 -13.34 -38.05 0.06
C SER A 72 -14.76 -38.37 0.51
N TRP A 73 -15.04 -39.67 0.62
CA TRP A 73 -16.25 -40.21 1.22
C TRP A 73 -15.86 -41.01 2.47
N PRO A 74 -16.56 -40.84 3.61
CA PRO A 74 -17.71 -39.98 3.85
C PRO A 74 -17.34 -38.49 4.08
N PRO A 75 -18.30 -37.55 3.95
CA PRO A 75 -18.09 -36.14 4.22
C PRO A 75 -17.61 -35.89 5.65
N ASN A 76 -16.57 -35.06 5.81
CA ASN A 76 -16.00 -34.70 7.12
C ASN A 76 -16.38 -33.26 7.50
N ALA A 77 -17.25 -33.09 8.51
CA ALA A 77 -17.73 -31.78 8.95
C ALA A 77 -16.62 -30.84 9.43
N ALA A 78 -15.62 -31.35 10.15
CA ALA A 78 -14.48 -30.56 10.60
C ALA A 78 -13.64 -30.05 9.42
N ARG A 79 -13.55 -30.82 8.32
CA ARG A 79 -12.90 -30.38 7.08
C ARG A 79 -13.69 -29.26 6.41
N MET A 80 -15.01 -29.40 6.30
CA MET A 80 -15.87 -28.36 5.71
C MET A 80 -15.79 -27.05 6.50
N ALA A 81 -15.76 -27.12 7.83
CA ALA A 81 -15.57 -25.94 8.68
C ALA A 81 -14.23 -25.23 8.41
N ARG A 82 -13.13 -25.99 8.25
CA ARG A 82 -11.82 -25.41 7.89
C ARG A 82 -11.81 -24.73 6.53
N ILE A 83 -12.49 -25.32 5.53
CA ILE A 83 -12.62 -24.72 4.19
C ILE A 83 -13.37 -23.39 4.27
N ALA A 84 -14.47 -23.34 5.02
CA ALA A 84 -15.26 -22.14 5.19
C ALA A 84 -14.50 -21.03 5.94
N ASP A 85 -13.80 -21.39 7.03
CA ASP A 85 -12.95 -20.47 7.80
C ASP A 85 -11.83 -19.86 6.93
N ARG A 86 -11.09 -20.72 6.22
CA ARG A 86 -10.02 -20.29 5.31
C ARG A 86 -10.53 -19.40 4.19
N GLY A 87 -11.66 -19.74 3.57
CA GLY A 87 -12.26 -18.91 2.53
C GLY A 87 -12.67 -17.52 3.03
N SER A 88 -13.21 -17.45 4.25
CA SER A 88 -13.57 -16.18 4.88
C SER A 88 -12.33 -15.33 5.16
N ARG A 89 -11.24 -15.95 5.65
CA ARG A 89 -9.97 -15.27 5.87
C ARG A 89 -9.35 -14.75 4.57
N LEU A 90 -9.32 -15.57 3.52
CA LEU A 90 -8.80 -15.16 2.22
C LEU A 90 -9.56 -13.96 1.64
N ALA A 91 -10.90 -13.97 1.74
CA ALA A 91 -11.74 -12.86 1.30
C ALA A 91 -11.45 -11.56 2.08
N LEU A 92 -11.23 -11.67 3.40
CA LEU A 92 -10.84 -10.53 4.23
C LEU A 92 -9.44 -10.02 3.85
N GLU A 93 -8.47 -10.91 3.65
CA GLU A 93 -7.10 -10.56 3.27
C GLU A 93 -7.07 -9.81 1.92
N MET A 94 -7.80 -10.30 0.93
CA MET A 94 -7.93 -9.63 -0.37
C MET A 94 -8.56 -8.24 -0.24
N SER A 95 -9.55 -8.09 0.64
CA SER A 95 -10.23 -6.81 0.88
C SER A 95 -9.31 -5.78 1.56
N LEU A 96 -8.40 -6.23 2.43
CA LEU A 96 -7.49 -5.36 3.18
C LEU A 96 -6.19 -5.04 2.42
N ALA A 97 -5.80 -5.85 1.43
CA ALA A 97 -4.55 -5.72 0.69
C ALA A 97 -4.34 -4.32 0.09
N GLY A 98 -5.38 -3.72 -0.49
CA GLY A 98 -5.31 -2.38 -1.06
C GLY A 98 -5.00 -1.30 -0.01
N GLY A 99 -5.59 -1.40 1.18
CA GLY A 99 -5.34 -0.48 2.29
C GLY A 99 -3.90 -0.61 2.81
N ARG A 100 -3.40 -1.84 2.97
CA ARG A 100 -2.01 -2.10 3.38
C ARG A 100 -1.00 -1.59 2.36
N ALA A 101 -1.26 -1.79 1.06
CA ALA A 101 -0.42 -1.28 -0.01
C ALA A 101 -0.34 0.26 -0.01
N MET A 102 -1.41 0.96 0.39
CA MET A 102 -1.42 2.43 0.46
C MET A 102 -0.83 3.01 1.75
N ALA A 103 -0.67 2.21 2.80
CA ALA A 103 -0.15 2.68 4.08
C ALA A 103 1.23 3.38 3.99
N PRO A 104 2.22 2.87 3.22
CA PRO A 104 3.50 3.57 3.03
C PRO A 104 3.37 4.93 2.34
N VAL A 105 2.46 5.06 1.36
CA VAL A 105 2.19 6.33 0.67
C VAL A 105 1.56 7.32 1.63
N HIS A 106 0.57 6.88 2.41
CA HIS A 106 -0.07 7.72 3.43
C HIS A 106 0.92 8.21 4.50
N ALA A 107 1.78 7.31 4.99
CA ALA A 107 2.82 7.65 5.95
C ALA A 107 3.81 8.70 5.39
N ALA A 108 4.22 8.54 4.13
CA ALA A 108 5.10 9.50 3.46
C ALA A 108 4.46 10.89 3.31
N VAL A 109 3.19 10.96 2.88
CA VAL A 109 2.46 12.23 2.79
C VAL A 109 2.36 12.91 4.15
N THR A 110 2.06 12.15 5.21
CA THR A 110 1.95 12.69 6.56
C THR A 110 3.30 13.18 7.11
N ALA A 111 4.38 12.44 6.84
CA ALA A 111 5.73 12.87 7.23
C ALA A 111 6.15 14.15 6.50
N ASN A 112 5.85 14.24 5.19
CA ASN A 112 6.11 15.42 4.39
C ASN A 112 5.31 16.63 4.88
N ASP A 113 4.03 16.45 5.19
CA ASP A 113 3.19 17.51 5.75
C ASP A 113 3.81 18.09 7.04
N ARG A 114 4.17 17.23 8.00
CA ARG A 114 4.85 17.65 9.25
C ARG A 114 6.15 18.40 8.98
N ARG A 115 6.93 17.97 7.99
CA ARG A 115 8.21 18.58 7.63
C ARG A 115 8.03 19.96 6.99
N LEU A 116 7.07 20.09 6.08
CA LEU A 116 6.77 21.35 5.40
C LEU A 116 6.17 22.37 6.36
N ARG A 117 5.30 21.94 7.29
CA ARG A 117 4.77 22.79 8.38
C ARG A 117 5.80 23.30 9.38
N ARG A 118 7.01 22.72 9.43
CA ARG A 118 8.11 23.23 10.27
C ARG A 118 9.00 24.24 9.54
N ARG A 119 8.82 24.38 8.23
CA ARG A 119 9.59 25.30 7.37
C ARG A 119 8.85 26.61 7.10
N HIS A 120 7.54 26.62 7.30
CA HIS A 120 6.64 27.77 7.22
C HIS A 120 6.07 28.04 8.61
#